data_AF-A0A7R9IRC3-F1
#
_entry.id   AF-A0A7R9IRC3-F1
#
_cell.length_a   1.000
_cell.length_b   1.000
_cell.length_c   1.000
_cell.angle_alpha   90.00
_cell.angle_beta   90.00
_cell.angle_gamma   90.00
#
_symmetry.space_group_name_H-M   'P 1'
#
loop_
_entity.id
_entity.type
_entity.pdbx_description
1 polymer ?
#
loop_
_entity_poly.entity_id
_entity_poly.type
_entity_poly.pdbx_seq_one_letter_code
_entity_poly.pdbx_strand_id
1 'polypeptide(L)'
;FQNGDLCISILHPPVDDPQSGELPCERWNPTQNVRTILLSVISLLNEPNTFSPANVDASVMYRRWRDSRGKDKEYENIIRKQVSAARLEAEKDGKSEELLVT
;
A
#
# COMPACT_ATOMS: atom_id res chain seq x y z
N PHE A 1 3.78 -5.49 5.83
CA PHE A 1 4.01 -6.51 6.87
C PHE A 1 2.82 -7.46 6.92
N GLN A 2 2.86 -8.53 7.72
CA GLN A 2 1.71 -9.42 7.91
C GLN A 2 0.71 -8.91 8.96
N ASN A 3 1.11 -7.95 9.79
CA ASN A 3 0.35 -7.39 10.91
C ASN A 3 -0.54 -6.19 10.53
N GLY A 4 -0.58 -5.79 9.26
CA GLY A 4 -1.33 -4.61 8.80
C GLY A 4 -0.51 -3.33 8.72
N ASP A 5 0.73 -3.32 9.24
CA ASP A 5 1.60 -2.15 9.10
C ASP A 5 2.08 -1.97 7.66
N LEU A 6 2.27 -0.71 7.31
CA LEU A 6 2.72 -0.26 5.99
C LEU A 6 4.12 0.33 6.07
N CYS A 7 4.96 0.02 5.09
CA CYS A 7 6.29 0.60 4.97
C CYS A 7 6.21 1.86 4.09
N ILE A 8 6.13 3.04 4.72
CA ILE A 8 6.18 4.34 4.04
C ILE A 8 7.30 5.16 4.68
N SER A 9 8.20 5.69 3.84
CA SER A 9 9.38 6.45 4.28
C SER A 9 9.01 7.69 5.12
N ILE A 10 7.92 8.39 4.79
CA ILE A 10 7.47 9.58 5.54
C ILE A 10 6.93 9.28 6.94
N LEU A 11 6.71 8.01 7.30
CA LEU A 11 6.33 7.60 8.65
C LEU A 11 7.53 7.21 9.52
N HIS A 12 8.74 7.18 8.94
CA HIS A 12 9.97 6.98 9.68
C HIS A 12 10.55 8.32 10.13
N PRO A 13 11.17 8.37 11.33
CA PRO A 13 11.87 9.57 11.78
C PRO A 13 12.96 9.96 10.76
N PRO A 14 13.34 11.25 10.73
CA PRO A 14 14.47 11.67 9.93
C PRO A 14 15.73 10.94 10.42
N VAL A 15 16.52 10.46 9.47
CA VAL A 15 17.84 9.89 9.74
C VAL A 15 18.84 10.90 9.19
N ASP A 16 19.77 11.35 10.03
CA ASP A 16 20.85 12.23 9.60
C ASP A 16 21.97 11.37 8.99
N ASP A 17 21.64 10.70 7.87
CA ASP A 17 22.56 9.89 7.09
C ASP A 17 22.81 10.56 5.73
N PRO A 18 23.96 11.25 5.58
CA PRO A 18 24.34 11.92 4.34
C PRO A 18 24.51 10.98 3.13
N GLN A 19 24.63 9.66 3.35
CA GLN A 19 24.77 8.67 2.28
C GLN A 19 23.43 8.10 1.81
N SER A 20 22.33 8.36 2.54
CA SER A 20 21.01 7.84 2.21
C SER A 20 20.47 8.35 0.87
N GLY A 21 20.83 9.59 0.49
CA GLY A 21 20.29 10.27 -0.69
C GLY A 21 18.81 10.66 -0.57
N GLU A 22 18.21 10.51 0.61
CA GLU A 22 16.80 10.83 0.86
C GLU A 22 16.60 12.33 1.08
N LEU A 23 15.50 12.86 0.54
CA LEU A 23 15.08 14.24 0.75
C LEU A 23 14.36 14.39 2.09
N PRO A 24 14.40 15.58 2.73
CA PRO A 24 13.64 15.84 3.95
C PRO A 24 12.13 15.60 3.82
N CYS A 25 11.57 15.78 2.61
CA CYS A 25 10.16 15.51 2.31
C CYS A 25 9.83 14.01 2.21
N GLU A 26 10.82 13.14 2.11
CA GLU A 26 10.68 11.68 2.06
C GLU A 26 10.70 11.05 3.46
N ARG A 27 10.87 11.87 4.50
CA ARG A 27 10.85 11.48 5.93
C ARG A 27 9.80 12.26 6.72
N TRP A 28 9.52 11.78 7.93
CA TRP A 28 8.66 12.50 8.85
C TRP A 28 9.28 13.84 9.22
N ASN A 29 8.49 14.91 9.14
CA ASN A 29 8.86 16.23 9.60
C ASN A 29 7.60 17.03 9.97
N PRO A 30 7.70 18.12 10.76
CA PRO A 30 6.54 18.87 11.25
C PRO A 30 5.64 19.50 10.18
N THR A 31 6.06 19.53 8.91
CA THR A 31 5.24 20.03 7.79
C THR A 31 4.36 18.94 7.17
N GLN A 32 4.65 17.67 7.44
CA GLN A 32 3.81 16.54 7.05
C GLN A 32 2.50 16.56 7.83
N ASN A 33 1.43 16.05 7.23
CA ASN A 33 0.11 16.02 7.83
C ASN A 33 -0.67 14.78 7.37
N VAL A 34 -1.83 14.54 7.96
CA VAL A 34 -2.65 13.36 7.62
C VAL A 34 -2.98 13.29 6.13
N ARG A 35 -3.19 14.44 5.46
CA ARG A 35 -3.45 14.46 4.01
C ARG A 35 -2.25 13.95 3.22
N THR A 36 -1.01 14.37 3.55
CA THR A 36 0.18 13.87 2.85
C THR A 36 0.39 12.38 3.09
N ILE A 37 0.11 11.90 4.30
CA ILE A 37 0.13 10.46 4.62
C ILE A 37 -0.86 9.67 3.74
N LEU A 38 -2.13 10.10 3.69
CA LEU A 38 -3.14 9.38 2.90
C LEU A 38 -2.81 9.37 1.41
N LEU A 39 -2.27 10.47 0.88
CA LEU A 39 -1.79 10.51 -0.51
C LEU A 39 -0.62 9.55 -0.76
N SER A 40 0.32 9.44 0.19
CA SER A 40 1.40 8.45 0.10
C SER A 40 0.90 7.01 0.17
N VAL A 41 -0.13 6.73 0.99
CA VAL A 41 -0.79 5.41 1.04
C VAL A 41 -1.42 5.07 -0.31
N ILE A 42 -2.18 5.99 -0.90
CA ILE A 42 -2.80 5.81 -2.22
C ILE A 42 -1.71 5.56 -3.29
N SER A 43 -0.65 6.37 -3.27
CA SER A 43 0.48 6.21 -4.20
C SER A 43 1.13 4.82 -4.07
N LEU A 44 1.35 4.33 -2.85
CA LEU A 44 1.95 3.02 -2.60
C LEU A 44 1.03 1.86 -3.01
N LEU A 45 -0.29 2.01 -2.85
CA LEU A 45 -1.27 1.01 -3.29
C LEU A 45 -1.35 0.93 -4.82
N ASN A 46 -1.21 2.06 -5.51
CA ASN A 46 -1.18 2.11 -6.98
C ASN A 46 0.14 1.58 -7.54
N GLU A 47 1.27 1.88 -6.88
CA GLU A 47 2.61 1.47 -7.30
C GLU A 47 3.36 0.77 -6.15
N PRO A 48 3.14 -0.55 -5.95
CA PRO A 48 3.80 -1.30 -4.90
C PRO A 48 5.33 -1.29 -5.03
N ASN A 49 6.04 -0.99 -3.95
CA ASN A 49 7.51 -1.07 -3.92
C ASN A 49 7.98 -2.53 -3.94
N THR A 50 8.61 -2.96 -5.04
CA THR A 50 9.15 -4.31 -5.20
C THR A 50 10.65 -4.44 -4.91
N PHE A 51 11.36 -3.32 -4.68
CA PHE A 51 12.79 -3.31 -4.37
C PHE A 51 13.05 -3.58 -2.89
N SER A 52 12.21 -3.03 -2.01
CA SER A 52 12.25 -3.26 -0.56
C SER A 52 10.84 -3.56 -0.03
N PRO A 53 10.30 -4.78 -0.29
CA PRO A 53 8.92 -5.08 0.02
C PRO A 53 8.72 -5.41 1.50
N ALA A 54 7.64 -4.89 2.08
CA ALA A 54 7.22 -5.24 3.44
C ALA A 54 6.59 -6.65 3.55
N ASN A 55 6.29 -7.29 2.42
CA ASN A 55 5.87 -8.68 2.30
C ASN A 55 6.49 -9.25 1.01
N VAL A 56 7.47 -10.14 1.17
CA VAL A 56 8.26 -10.69 0.06
C VAL A 56 7.39 -11.55 -0.86
N ASP A 57 6.54 -12.41 -0.30
CA ASP A 57 5.69 -13.32 -1.08
C ASP A 57 4.69 -12.55 -1.95
N ALA A 58 4.04 -11.53 -1.36
CA ALA A 58 3.15 -10.62 -2.09
C ALA A 58 3.88 -9.88 -3.21
N SER A 59 5.14 -9.46 -2.98
CA SER A 59 5.97 -8.81 -3.98
C SER A 59 6.31 -9.73 -5.15
N VAL A 60 6.65 -10.99 -4.87
CA VAL A 60 6.91 -12.01 -5.90
C VAL A 60 5.66 -12.28 -6.74
N MET A 61 4.50 -12.47 -6.10
CA MET A 61 3.22 -12.66 -6.77
C MET A 61 2.84 -11.47 -7.65
N TYR A 62 3.00 -10.25 -7.14
CA TYR A 62 2.73 -9.02 -7.90
C TYR A 62 3.63 -8.91 -9.14
N ARG A 63 4.93 -9.18 -9.02
CA ARG A 63 5.85 -9.18 -10.17
C ARG A 63 5.47 -10.22 -11.21
N ARG A 64 5.16 -11.46 -10.80
CA ARG A 64 4.68 -12.52 -11.71
C ARG A 64 3.42 -12.10 -12.47
N TRP A 65 2.43 -11.53 -11.77
CA TRP A 65 1.22 -11.00 -12.39
C TRP A 65 1.54 -9.88 -13.40
N ARG A 66 2.35 -8.89 -13.01
CA ARG A 66 2.74 -7.76 -13.87
C ARG A 66 3.51 -8.20 -15.11
N ASP A 67 4.57 -8.99 -14.93
CA ASP A 67 5.49 -9.40 -15.98
C ASP A 67 4.82 -10.36 -16.97
N SER A 68 3.86 -11.16 -16.50
CA SER A 68 3.01 -12.00 -17.36
C SER A 68 1.89 -11.23 -18.07
N ARG A 69 1.77 -9.91 -17.86
CA ARG A 69 0.69 -9.04 -18.35
C ARG A 69 -0.70 -9.54 -17.93
N GLY A 70 -0.81 -9.96 -16.67
CA GLY A 70 -2.06 -10.42 -16.06
C GLY A 70 -2.51 -11.81 -16.51
N LYS A 71 -1.64 -12.62 -17.14
CA LYS A 71 -1.93 -14.03 -17.43
C LYS A 71 -1.86 -14.89 -16.17
N ASP A 72 -0.88 -14.64 -15.30
CA ASP A 72 -0.83 -15.22 -13.97
C ASP A 72 -1.89 -14.53 -13.10
N LYS A 73 -2.90 -15.28 -12.65
CA LYS A 73 -4.07 -14.76 -11.93
C LYS A 73 -3.96 -14.87 -10.41
N GLU A 74 -2.88 -15.42 -9.88
CA GLU A 74 -2.73 -15.71 -8.45
C GLU A 74 -2.91 -14.45 -7.60
N TYR A 75 -2.16 -13.38 -7.92
CA TYR A 75 -2.24 -12.10 -7.22
C TYR A 75 -3.64 -11.48 -7.30
N GLU A 76 -4.20 -11.40 -8.52
CA GLU A 76 -5.51 -10.81 -8.78
C GLU A 76 -6.64 -11.54 -8.01
N ASN A 77 -6.59 -12.87 -7.96
CA ASN A 77 -7.60 -13.68 -7.28
C ASN A 77 -7.60 -13.45 -5.77
N ILE A 78 -6.42 -13.27 -5.15
CA ILE A 78 -6.32 -12.94 -3.72
C ILE A 78 -6.96 -11.59 -3.44
N ILE A 79 -6.63 -10.56 -4.25
CA ILE A 79 -7.21 -9.23 -4.10
C ILE A 79 -8.74 -9.27 -4.27
N ARG A 80 -9.24 -9.97 -5.29
CA ARG A 80 -10.70 -10.14 -5.51
C ARG A 80 -11.37 -10.79 -4.30
N LYS A 81 -10.77 -11.83 -3.73
CA LYS A 81 -11.30 -12.50 -2.53
C LYS A 81 -11.36 -11.55 -1.33
N GLN A 82 -10.32 -10.73 -1.13
CA GLN A 82 -10.28 -9.74 -0.04
C GLN A 82 -11.31 -8.63 -0.22
N VAL A 83 -11.48 -8.12 -1.45
CA VAL A 83 -12.52 -7.12 -1.76
C VAL A 83 -13.91 -7.67 -1.48
N SER A 84 -14.21 -8.91 -1.90
CA SER A 84 -15.50 -9.54 -1.61
C SER A 84 -15.74 -9.71 -0.10
N ALA A 85 -14.71 -10.08 0.67
CA ALA A 85 -14.82 -10.17 2.13
C ALA A 85 -15.07 -8.81 2.79
N ALA A 86 -14.39 -7.75 2.32
CA ALA A 86 -14.58 -6.39 2.83
C ALA A 86 -15.99 -5.87 2.55
N ARG A 87 -16.59 -6.21 1.39
CA ARG A 87 -17.98 -5.86 1.06
C ARG A 87 -18.98 -6.49 2.02
N LEU A 88 -18.81 -7.78 2.33
CA LEU A 88 -19.66 -8.48 3.30
C LEU A 88 -19.57 -7.86 4.70
N GLU A 89 -18.42 -7.32 5.08
CA GLU A 89 -18.27 -6.62 6.35
C GLU A 89 -18.95 -5.25 6.34
N ALA A 90 -18.84 -4.50 5.23
CA ALA A 90 -19.52 -3.22 5.08
C ALA A 90 -21.05 -3.33 5.17
N GLU A 91 -21.63 -4.41 4.60
CA GLU A 91 -23.06 -4.71 4.71
C GLU A 91 -23.50 -4.94 6.17
N LYS A 92 -22.68 -5.65 6.97
CA LYS A 92 -22.96 -5.83 8.41
C LYS A 92 -22.91 -4.53 9.19
N ASP A 93 -22.01 -3.63 8.80
CA ASP A 93 -21.87 -2.29 9.38
C ASP A 93 -22.98 -1.33 8.94
N GLY A 94 -23.92 -1.77 8.08
CA GLY A 94 -25.01 -0.95 7.56
C GLY A 94 -24.55 0.16 6.62
N LYS A 95 -23.35 0.04 6.03
CA LYS A 95 -22.82 0.99 5.05
C LYS A 95 -23.16 0.52 3.64
N SER A 96 -23.88 1.34 2.87
CA SER A 96 -24.15 1.08 1.46
C SER A 96 -22.91 1.33 0.59
N GLU A 97 -22.78 0.54 -0.48
CA GLU A 97 -21.65 0.58 -1.45
C GLU A 97 -21.49 1.97 -2.11
N GLU A 98 -22.54 2.80 -2.07
CA GLU A 98 -22.62 4.15 -2.61
C GLU A 98 -21.66 5.16 -1.92
N LEU A 99 -21.17 4.83 -0.72
CA LEU A 99 -20.23 5.67 0.04
C LEU A 99 -18.74 5.28 -0.13
N LEU A 100 -18.42 4.24 -0.90
CA LEU A 100 -17.07 3.68 -0.98
C LEU A 100 -16.27 4.09 -2.22
N VAL A 101 -16.86 4.83 -3.17
CA VAL A 101 -16.22 5.15 -4.47
C VAL A 101 -16.31 6.65 -4.86
N THR A 102 -16.73 7.53 -3.95
CA THR A 102 -16.63 9.00 -4.11
C THR A 102 -15.53 9.57 -3.23
#